data_AF-A0A6P0SIT9-F1
#
_entry.id   AF-A0A6P0SIT9-F1
#
_cell.length_a   1.000
_cell.length_b   1.000
_cell.length_c   1.000
_cell.angle_alpha   90.00
_cell.angle_beta   90.00
_cell.angle_gamma   90.00
#
_symmetry.space_group_name_H-M   'P 1'
#
loop_
_entity.id
_entity.type
_entity.pdbx_description
1 polymer ?
#
loop_
_entity_poly.entity_id
_entity_poly.type
_entity_poly.pdbx_seq_one_letter_code
_entity_poly.pdbx_strand_id
1 'polypeptide(L)'
;LEPTTTSIVYQGKPLQPGKDYFWRNTIPLEELPTKKSFRLMNNEKRNQITTDLTALESKLKAENATADQIALKRINYFMDKQLWSDALREIYLMPNPPAEVTDVIDQINNKAHDFCKEERE
;
A
#
# COMPACT_ATOMS: atom_id res chain seq x y z
N LEU A 1 -22.13 -0.07 1.21
CA LEU A 1 -20.92 0.25 2.00
C LEU A 1 -21.27 1.47 2.82
N GLU A 2 -20.92 1.48 4.11
CA GLU A 2 -21.13 2.67 4.93
C GLU A 2 -20.30 3.85 4.40
N PRO A 3 -20.74 5.10 4.56
CA PRO A 3 -20.07 6.27 3.98
C PRO A 3 -18.61 6.45 4.41
N THR A 4 -18.20 5.82 5.52
CA THR A 4 -16.85 5.87 6.09
C THR A 4 -15.97 4.69 5.67
N THR A 5 -16.45 3.80 4.80
CA THR A 5 -15.71 2.61 4.40
C THR A 5 -14.58 2.97 3.44
N THR A 6 -13.33 2.85 3.88
CA THR A 6 -12.12 3.14 3.08
C THR A 6 -11.45 1.87 2.54
N SER A 7 -11.93 0.68 2.90
CA SER A 7 -11.38 -0.59 2.42
C SER A 7 -12.46 -1.65 2.20
N ILE A 8 -12.17 -2.58 1.29
CA ILE A 8 -13.01 -3.76 1.05
C ILE A 8 -12.12 -4.99 0.88
N VAL A 9 -12.52 -6.10 1.49
CA VAL A 9 -11.81 -7.38 1.34
C VAL A 9 -12.22 -8.01 0.02
N TYR A 10 -11.25 -8.32 -0.82
CA TYR A 10 -11.49 -9.06 -2.06
C TYR A 10 -11.93 -10.50 -1.77
N GLN A 11 -13.12 -10.88 -2.25
CA GLN A 11 -13.74 -12.20 -2.04
C GLN A 11 -13.66 -13.13 -3.26
N GLY A 12 -12.89 -12.77 -4.29
CA GLY A 12 -12.76 -13.55 -5.51
C GLY A 12 -11.71 -14.67 -5.41
N LYS A 13 -11.40 -15.27 -6.56
CA LYS A 13 -10.34 -16.30 -6.64
C LYS A 13 -9.00 -15.69 -6.25
N PRO A 14 -8.17 -16.37 -5.44
CA PRO A 14 -6.85 -15.87 -5.06
C PRO A 14 -6.03 -15.41 -6.27
N LEU A 15 -5.46 -14.22 -6.17
CA LEU A 15 -4.59 -13.68 -7.20
C LEU A 15 -3.24 -14.42 -7.20
N GLN A 16 -2.65 -14.57 -8.38
CA GLN A 16 -1.42 -15.30 -8.60
C GLN A 16 -0.22 -14.34 -8.62
N PRO A 17 0.87 -14.67 -7.90
CA PRO A 17 2.11 -13.89 -7.91
C PRO A 17 2.66 -13.66 -9.32
N GLY A 18 3.16 -12.46 -9.57
CA GLY A 18 3.79 -12.10 -10.85
C GLY A 18 2.84 -11.93 -12.03
N LYS A 19 1.52 -11.99 -11.83
CA LYS A 19 0.51 -11.78 -12.87
C LYS A 19 -0.05 -10.36 -12.87
N ASP A 20 -0.50 -9.92 -14.04
CA ASP A 20 -1.15 -8.63 -14.25
C ASP A 20 -2.67 -8.74 -14.08
N TYR A 21 -3.25 -7.72 -13.48
CA TYR A 21 -4.67 -7.60 -13.17
C TYR A 21 -5.17 -6.21 -13.55
N PHE A 22 -6.49 -6.07 -13.69
CA PHE A 22 -7.14 -4.80 -14.00
C PHE A 22 -8.15 -4.45 -12.93
N TRP A 23 -8.20 -3.17 -12.57
CA TRP A 23 -9.32 -2.63 -11.82
C TRP A 23 -10.54 -2.54 -12.72
N ARG A 24 -11.63 -3.20 -12.33
CA ARG A 24 -12.92 -3.09 -13.00
C ARG A 24 -13.90 -2.39 -12.08
N ASN A 25 -14.22 -1.14 -12.41
CA ASN A 25 -15.38 -0.47 -11.82
C ASN A 25 -16.66 -1.10 -12.37
N THR A 26 -17.78 -0.93 -11.66
CA THR A 26 -19.10 -1.43 -12.09
C THR A 26 -19.68 -0.71 -13.31
N ILE A 27 -18.96 0.29 -13.84
CA ILE A 27 -19.29 0.97 -15.11
C ILE A 27 -18.94 0.11 -16.33
N PRO A 28 -19.69 0.22 -17.44
CA PRO A 28 -19.41 -0.47 -18.70
C PRO A 28 -17.97 -0.27 -19.18
N LEU A 29 -17.42 -1.28 -19.85
CA LEU A 29 -16.02 -1.28 -20.26
C LEU A 29 -15.71 -0.16 -21.27
N GLU A 30 -16.71 0.22 -22.08
CA GLU A 30 -16.60 1.32 -23.05
C GLU A 30 -16.49 2.70 -22.38
N GLU A 31 -16.90 2.82 -21.11
CA GLU A 31 -16.93 4.06 -20.34
C GLU A 31 -15.76 4.19 -19.35
N LEU A 32 -14.89 3.18 -19.26
CA LEU A 32 -13.76 3.21 -18.34
C LEU A 32 -12.73 4.27 -18.78
N PRO A 33 -12.45 5.32 -17.97
CA PRO A 33 -11.54 6.39 -18.37
C PRO A 33 -10.07 5.97 -18.46
N THR A 34 -9.72 4.71 -18.18
CA THR A 34 -8.40 4.10 -18.42
C THR A 34 -8.43 2.65 -17.95
N LYS A 35 -7.80 1.73 -18.69
CA LYS A 35 -7.49 0.38 -18.18
C LYS A 35 -6.36 0.50 -17.16
N LYS A 36 -6.69 0.82 -15.90
CA LYS A 36 -5.70 0.81 -14.82
C LYS A 36 -5.37 -0.63 -14.45
N SER A 37 -4.17 -1.06 -14.85
CA SER A 37 -3.63 -2.37 -14.50
C SER A 37 -2.68 -2.29 -13.31
N PHE A 38 -2.47 -3.42 -12.65
CA PHE A 38 -1.42 -3.60 -11.66
C PHE A 38 -0.84 -5.01 -11.77
N ARG A 39 0.45 -5.14 -11.48
CA ARG A 39 1.12 -6.44 -11.41
C ARG A 39 1.25 -6.89 -9.97
N LEU A 40 0.82 -8.11 -9.67
CA LEU A 40 1.04 -8.67 -8.35
C LEU A 40 2.52 -9.02 -8.18
N MET A 41 3.09 -8.65 -7.03
CA MET A 41 4.47 -8.95 -6.69
C MET A 41 4.76 -10.46 -6.80
N ASN A 42 5.98 -10.82 -7.24
CA ASN A 42 6.42 -12.21 -7.27
C ASN A 42 6.70 -12.74 -5.85
N ASN A 43 6.78 -14.07 -5.72
CA ASN A 43 6.97 -14.70 -4.41
C ASN A 43 8.32 -14.37 -3.79
N GLU A 44 9.40 -14.32 -4.57
CA GLU A 44 10.74 -14.05 -4.07
C GLU A 44 10.83 -12.67 -3.41
N LYS A 45 10.44 -11.61 -4.14
CA LYS A 45 10.40 -10.24 -3.62
C LYS A 45 9.46 -10.11 -2.44
N ARG A 46 8.29 -10.77 -2.49
CA ARG A 46 7.34 -10.79 -1.37
C ARG A 46 7.93 -11.46 -0.11
N ASN A 47 8.64 -12.56 -0.27
CA ASN A 47 9.27 -13.29 0.83
C ASN A 47 10.40 -12.48 1.45
N GLN A 48 11.21 -11.79 0.62
CA GLN A 48 12.23 -10.87 1.11
C GLN A 48 11.60 -9.75 1.94
N ILE A 49 10.57 -9.09 1.42
CA ILE A 49 9.87 -8.02 2.14
C ILE A 49 9.27 -8.51 3.45
N THR A 50 8.70 -9.71 3.46
CA THR A 50 8.14 -10.32 4.68
C THR A 50 9.24 -10.54 5.72
N THR A 51 10.41 -11.01 5.29
CA THR A 51 11.57 -11.25 6.15
C THR A 51 12.08 -9.94 6.74
N ASP A 52 12.27 -8.92 5.90
CA ASP A 52 12.74 -7.59 6.30
C ASP A 52 11.78 -6.95 7.32
N LEU A 53 10.47 -6.99 7.06
CA LEU A 53 9.45 -6.45 7.96
C LEU A 53 9.38 -7.21 9.28
N THR A 54 9.52 -8.54 9.25
CA THR A 54 9.55 -9.35 10.48
C THR A 54 10.74 -8.98 11.34
N ALA A 55 11.93 -8.84 10.74
CA ALA A 55 13.14 -8.43 11.45
C ALA A 55 13.02 -7.00 12.02
N LEU A 56 12.48 -6.06 11.23
CA LEU A 56 12.20 -4.68 11.65
C LEU A 56 11.27 -4.66 12.87
N GLU A 57 10.15 -5.39 12.81
CA GLU A 57 9.20 -5.46 13.91
C GLU A 57 9.79 -6.09 15.16
N SER A 58 10.53 -7.21 15.02
CA SER A 58 11.17 -7.87 16.17
C SER A 58 12.15 -6.93 16.88
N LYS A 59 12.94 -6.17 16.11
CA LYS A 59 13.85 -5.16 16.66
C LYS A 59 13.09 -4.07 17.41
N LEU A 60 12.07 -3.48 16.79
CA LEU A 60 11.28 -2.40 17.40
C LEU A 60 10.55 -2.86 18.66
N LYS A 61 10.02 -4.09 18.67
CA LYS A 61 9.40 -4.69 19.85
C LYS A 61 10.40 -4.88 20.99
N ALA A 62 11.63 -5.29 20.70
CA ALA A 62 12.69 -5.38 21.70
C ALA A 62 13.09 -4.00 22.28
N GLU A 63 12.91 -2.94 21.50
CA GLU A 63 13.08 -1.53 21.91
C GLU A 63 11.84 -0.94 22.61
N ASN A 64 10.82 -1.75 22.90
CA ASN A 64 9.53 -1.34 23.48
C ASN A 64 8.78 -0.29 22.65
N ALA A 65 8.94 -0.31 21.32
CA ALA A 65 8.21 0.59 20.44
C ALA A 65 6.69 0.34 20.51
N THR A 66 5.91 1.41 20.44
CA THR A 66 4.44 1.34 20.38
C THR A 66 3.96 0.83 19.02
N ALA A 67 2.69 0.42 18.94
CA ALA A 67 2.07 0.00 17.69
C ALA A 67 2.16 1.11 16.61
N ASP A 68 1.93 2.37 16.98
CA ASP A 68 2.00 3.51 16.05
C ASP A 68 3.44 3.75 15.56
N GLN A 69 4.44 3.60 16.43
CA GLN A 69 5.85 3.72 16.04
C GLN A 69 6.26 2.59 15.08
N ILE A 70 5.76 1.37 15.31
CA ILE A 70 5.98 0.24 14.40
C ILE A 70 5.31 0.50 13.05
N ALA A 71 4.05 0.94 13.04
CA ALA A 71 3.31 1.27 11.83
C ALA A 71 4.03 2.36 11.01
N LEU A 72 4.49 3.43 11.66
CA LEU A 72 5.27 4.49 11.01
C LEU A 72 6.56 3.95 10.36
N LYS A 73 7.29 3.06 11.04
CA LYS A 73 8.49 2.45 10.45
C LYS A 73 8.18 1.52 9.27
N ARG A 74 7.06 0.79 9.31
CA ARG A 74 6.57 -0.01 8.18
C ARG A 74 6.18 0.87 6.99
N ILE A 75 5.48 1.98 7.23
CA ILE A 75 5.12 2.98 6.21
C ILE A 75 6.38 3.48 5.49
N ASN A 76 7.37 3.94 6.25
CA ASN A 76 8.64 4.43 5.68
C ASN A 76 9.36 3.34 4.87
N TYR A 77 9.41 2.11 5.39
CA TYR A 77 10.00 0.98 4.67
C TYR A 77 9.32 0.72 3.32
N PHE A 78 7.98 0.81 3.26
CA PHE A 78 7.24 0.65 2.00
C PHE A 78 7.49 1.82 1.05
N MET A 79 7.53 3.06 1.54
CA MET A 79 7.81 4.25 0.75
C MET A 79 9.22 4.20 0.12
N ASP A 80 10.23 3.83 0.90
CA ASP A 80 11.62 3.69 0.43
C ASP A 80 11.75 2.67 -0.72
N LYS A 81 10.86 1.67 -0.74
CA LYS A 81 10.79 0.64 -1.80
C LYS A 81 9.76 0.94 -2.89
N GLN A 82 9.17 2.15 -2.88
CA GLN A 82 8.11 2.60 -3.77
C GLN A 82 6.86 1.67 -3.79
N LEU A 83 6.59 1.02 -2.66
CA LEU A 83 5.43 0.14 -2.45
C LEU A 83 4.24 0.96 -1.92
N TRP A 84 3.80 1.94 -2.70
CA TRP A 84 2.82 2.95 -2.28
C TRP A 84 1.46 2.37 -1.86
N SER A 85 1.00 1.29 -2.50
CA SER A 85 -0.24 0.62 -2.08
C SER A 85 -0.13 -0.02 -0.69
N ASP A 86 1.03 -0.59 -0.35
CA ASP A 86 1.27 -1.16 0.97
C ASP A 86 1.42 -0.06 2.03
N ALA A 87 2.13 1.03 1.70
CA ALA A 87 2.22 2.21 2.57
C ALA A 87 0.84 2.80 2.88
N LEU A 88 0.01 3.04 1.85
CA LEU A 88 -1.36 3.54 2.02
C LEU A 88 -2.22 2.62 2.88
N ARG A 89 -2.08 1.30 2.71
CA ARG A 89 -2.81 0.33 3.53
C ARG A 89 -2.46 0.48 5.01
N GLU A 90 -1.18 0.60 5.36
CA GLU A 90 -0.77 0.81 6.77
C GLU A 90 -1.35 2.12 7.32
N ILE A 91 -1.28 3.20 6.54
CA ILE A 91 -1.83 4.51 6.90
C ILE A 91 -3.32 4.42 7.23
N TYR A 92 -4.12 3.81 6.36
CA TYR A 92 -5.57 3.70 6.55
C TYR A 92 -5.97 2.72 7.67
N LEU A 93 -5.06 1.88 8.15
CA LEU A 93 -5.28 1.01 9.30
C LEU A 93 -4.99 1.70 10.64
N MET A 94 -4.30 2.86 10.63
CA MET A 94 -4.03 3.63 11.83
C MET A 94 -5.30 4.38 12.28
N PRO A 95 -5.83 4.13 13.49
CA PRO A 95 -7.04 4.82 13.95
C PRO A 95 -6.81 6.33 14.16
N ASN A 96 -5.61 6.71 14.62
CA ASN A 96 -5.22 8.09 14.89
C ASN A 96 -3.80 8.31 14.33
N PRO A 97 -3.66 8.58 13.01
CA PRO A 97 -2.35 8.78 12.41
C PRO A 97 -1.65 10.02 13.01
N PRO A 98 -0.35 9.94 13.37
CA PRO A 98 0.41 11.09 13.83
C PRO A 98 0.64 12.09 12.69
N ALA A 99 1.08 13.30 13.04
CA ALA A 99 1.30 14.40 12.08
C ALA A 99 2.20 14.00 10.89
N GLU A 100 3.26 13.23 11.14
CA GLU A 100 4.15 12.73 10.07
C GLU A 100 3.40 11.85 9.05
N VAL A 101 2.40 11.10 9.47
CA VAL A 101 1.60 10.26 8.56
C VAL A 101 0.60 11.10 7.78
N THR A 102 -0.01 12.11 8.40
CA THR A 102 -0.90 13.04 7.69
C THR A 102 -0.16 13.85 6.62
N ASP A 103 1.11 14.23 6.87
CA ASP A 103 1.94 14.91 5.88
C ASP A 103 2.19 14.03 4.65
N VAL A 104 2.38 12.72 4.83
CA VAL A 104 2.52 11.76 3.73
C VAL A 104 1.23 11.66 2.91
N ILE A 105 0.06 11.62 3.57
CA ILE A 105 -1.24 11.63 2.87
C ILE A 105 -1.39 12.89 2.02
N ASP A 106 -1.03 14.04 2.58
CA ASP A 106 -1.12 15.32 1.88
C ASP A 106 -0.15 15.38 0.69
N GLN A 107 1.06 14.84 0.84
CA GLN A 107 1.99 14.67 -0.27
C GLN A 107 1.39 13.79 -1.37
N ILE A 108 0.83 12.62 -1.02
CA ILE A 108 0.17 11.67 -1.95
C ILE A 108 -1.00 12.32 -2.70
N ASN A 109 -1.81 13.11 -2.01
CA ASN A 109 -2.97 13.78 -2.60
C ASN A 109 -2.60 15.02 -3.41
N ASN A 110 -1.40 15.56 -3.22
CA ASN A 110 -0.94 16.72 -3.95
C ASN A 110 -0.58 16.33 -5.40
N LYS A 111 -1.35 16.88 -6.36
CA LYS A 111 -1.18 16.67 -7.81
C LYS A 111 0.23 16.95 -8.35
N ALA A 112 1.07 17.66 -7.59
CA ALA A 112 2.47 17.91 -7.94
C ALA A 112 3.35 16.64 -7.86
N HIS A 113 2.94 15.62 -7.09
CA HIS A 113 3.68 14.39 -6.92
C HIS A 113 2.95 13.24 -7.63
N ASP A 114 3.46 12.86 -8.80
CA ASP A 114 2.95 11.72 -9.54
C ASP A 114 3.63 10.44 -9.05
N PHE A 115 3.17 9.90 -7.92
CA PHE A 115 3.70 8.66 -7.33
C PHE A 115 3.47 7.41 -8.19
N CYS A 116 2.69 7.54 -9.27
CA CYS A 116 2.30 6.47 -10.18
C CYS A 116 2.94 6.62 -11.57
N LYS A 117 3.85 7.57 -11.78
CA LYS A 117 4.61 7.67 -13.03
C LYS A 117 5.68 6.58 -13.05
N GLU A 118 5.48 5.59 -13.92
CA GLU A 118 6.49 4.60 -14.28
C GLU A 118 7.72 5.30 -14.88
N GLU A 119 8.89 5.06 -14.28
CA GLU A 119 10.09 4.84 -15.09
C GLU A 119 9.82 3.57 -15.91
N ARG A 120 9.48 3.77 -17.18
CA ARG A 120 9.44 2.70 -18.17
C ARG A 120 10.90 2.32 -18.49
N GLU A 121 11.39 1.26 -17.89
CA GLU A 121 12.55 0.51 -18.38
C GLU A 121 12.10 -0.71 -19.19
#